data_AF-A0A952BQK8-F1
#
_entry.id   AF-A0A952BQK8-F1
#
_cell.length_a   1.000
_cell.length_b   1.000
_cell.length_c   1.000
_cell.angle_alpha   90.00
_cell.angle_beta   90.00
_cell.angle_gamma   90.00
#
_symmetry.space_group_name_H-M   'P 1'
#
loop_
_entity.id
_entity.type
_entity.pdbx_description
1 polymer ?
#
loop_
_entity_poly.entity_id
_entity_poly.type
_entity_poly.pdbx_seq_one_letter_code
_entity_poly.pdbx_strand_id
1 'polypeptide(L)'
;MMVIPYNALMRLSTQRRFLGRFGLTTCVLVTAATSPLGTASPAGCVVEPTTPDAQVPFTRHLDTGCSEAEREAYAVRAEELLAALQEGGGVDLAGVVVVGDLLLNKLPLVSVNSLQDPPPELQAAFGRQALNEVRVISGPISIRDSRVRGMISAKGKEGLLIIQGPVTMTGTTFERAVDLSRTAFLGPVDFSGSVFMSEGLFIQTLFLEPARFQKTAFGTHTRFHKAIFADTVTFLRSGFNGLAEFLEVVFEQDASFSRTYFKMGAGFSGSRFHRMVDFSEATFAREAFFAFTVFEGDAYFRRSTFRALANFSDAEFQGVDDFSKVLFDINPNFVRTKVSASRRTPGGLQSPVFLYAIAGAVVIFMVLFVFALRKGSQ
;
A
#
# COMPACT_ATOMS: atom_id res chain seq x y z
N MET A 1 55.60 11.74 -17.59
CA MET A 1 54.99 11.47 -18.91
C MET A 1 53.71 10.69 -18.67
N MET A 2 52.53 11.02 -19.17
CA MET A 2 52.00 12.19 -19.85
C MET A 2 50.48 12.00 -19.70
N VAL A 3 49.82 12.92 -19.00
CA VAL A 3 48.37 13.10 -19.09
C VAL A 3 48.14 13.91 -20.36
N ILE A 4 47.13 13.58 -21.15
CA ILE A 4 46.25 14.54 -21.86
C ILE A 4 45.01 13.82 -22.41
N PRO A 5 43.83 14.50 -22.44
CA PRO A 5 42.52 13.94 -22.72
C PRO A 5 42.06 14.21 -24.17
N TYR A 6 40.95 13.57 -24.55
CA TYR A 6 40.19 13.88 -25.77
C TYR A 6 39.33 15.14 -25.57
N ASN A 7 39.69 16.24 -26.22
CA ASN A 7 38.73 17.22 -26.77
C ASN A 7 39.39 18.25 -27.69
N ALA A 8 38.95 18.28 -28.94
CA ALA A 8 39.22 19.26 -30.02
C ALA A 8 38.48 18.72 -31.26
N LEU A 9 37.72 19.45 -32.11
CA LEU A 9 37.82 20.84 -32.56
C LEU A 9 36.61 21.17 -33.49
N MET A 10 36.11 22.42 -33.42
CA MET A 10 35.72 23.35 -34.52
C MET A 10 34.66 22.93 -35.58
N ARG A 11 33.75 23.79 -36.06
CA ARG A 11 33.98 25.15 -36.61
C ARG A 11 32.75 26.07 -36.53
N LEU A 12 33.03 27.33 -36.22
CA LEU A 12 32.25 28.52 -36.59
C LEU A 12 32.35 28.78 -38.11
N SER A 13 31.28 29.30 -38.71
CA SER A 13 31.35 30.14 -39.91
C SER A 13 30.53 31.41 -39.70
N THR A 14 31.22 32.53 -39.81
CA THR A 14 30.75 33.90 -39.64
C THR A 14 30.52 34.54 -41.02
N GLN A 15 29.76 35.65 -41.02
CA GLN A 15 29.70 36.75 -42.01
C GLN A 15 28.59 36.65 -43.07
N ARG A 16 27.90 37.74 -43.49
CA ARG A 16 28.18 39.19 -43.37
C ARG A 16 26.90 40.00 -43.62
N ARG A 17 26.89 41.23 -43.09
CA ARG A 17 25.92 42.33 -43.24
C ARG A 17 25.73 42.81 -44.70
N PHE A 18 24.58 43.41 -45.00
CA PHE A 18 24.48 44.57 -45.89
C PHE A 18 23.33 45.51 -45.48
N LEU A 19 23.63 46.81 -45.39
CA LEU A 19 22.69 47.93 -45.18
C LEU A 19 22.10 48.39 -46.53
N GLY A 20 20.88 48.93 -46.52
CA GLY A 20 20.31 49.73 -47.61
C GLY A 20 19.03 50.45 -47.16
N ARG A 21 18.90 51.73 -47.52
CA ARG A 21 18.11 52.79 -46.87
C ARG A 21 16.91 53.23 -47.75
N PHE A 22 15.88 53.78 -47.09
CA PHE A 22 14.87 54.77 -47.52
C PHE A 22 13.75 54.44 -48.52
N GLY A 23 12.53 54.80 -48.10
CA GLY A 23 11.35 55.06 -48.94
C GLY A 23 10.09 55.33 -48.11
N LEU A 24 9.76 56.61 -47.86
CA LEU A 24 8.49 57.09 -47.31
C LEU A 24 7.40 57.03 -48.39
N THR A 25 6.23 56.41 -48.12
CA THR A 25 4.94 56.91 -48.65
C THR A 25 3.73 56.31 -47.92
N THR A 26 2.90 57.23 -47.39
CA THR A 26 1.43 57.26 -47.30
C THR A 26 0.61 56.25 -46.46
N CYS A 27 -0.17 56.83 -45.55
CA CYS A 27 -1.28 56.28 -44.79
C CYS A 27 -2.34 55.55 -45.63
N VAL A 28 -2.83 54.42 -45.10
CA VAL A 28 -4.24 54.03 -45.17
C VAL A 28 -4.65 53.49 -43.79
N LEU A 29 -5.62 54.17 -43.16
CA LEU A 29 -6.34 53.66 -42.00
C LEU A 29 -7.14 52.41 -42.41
N VAL A 30 -6.87 51.28 -41.76
CA VAL A 30 -7.82 50.15 -41.71
C VAL A 30 -8.12 49.89 -40.25
N THR A 31 -9.28 50.38 -39.82
CA THR A 31 -9.96 49.95 -38.59
C THR A 31 -10.50 48.54 -38.81
N ALA A 32 -9.95 47.55 -38.11
CA ALA A 32 -10.56 46.23 -38.02
C ALA A 32 -10.66 45.84 -36.54
N ALA A 33 -11.88 45.51 -36.15
CA ALA A 33 -12.37 45.34 -34.80
C ALA A 33 -11.55 44.36 -33.97
N THR A 34 -11.28 44.77 -32.73
CA THR A 34 -10.98 43.86 -31.63
C THR A 34 -12.14 42.88 -31.47
N SER A 35 -11.97 41.66 -31.98
CA SER A 35 -12.83 40.55 -31.60
C SER A 35 -12.62 40.28 -30.10
N PRO A 36 -13.67 40.20 -29.28
CA PRO A 36 -13.52 39.75 -27.91
C PRO A 36 -12.98 38.31 -27.94
N LEU A 37 -12.05 38.01 -27.04
CA LEU A 37 -11.68 36.64 -26.72
C LEU A 37 -12.96 35.82 -26.57
N GLY A 38 -13.16 34.86 -27.47
CA GLY A 38 -14.13 33.81 -27.28
C GLY A 38 -13.78 33.10 -25.99
N THR A 39 -14.58 33.31 -24.95
CA THR A 39 -14.61 32.44 -23.78
C THR A 39 -14.96 31.05 -24.30
N ALA A 40 -13.96 30.17 -24.39
CA ALA A 40 -14.21 28.75 -24.44
C ALA A 40 -14.97 28.41 -23.15
N SER A 41 -16.28 28.16 -23.29
CA SER A 41 -17.05 27.51 -22.24
C SER A 41 -16.39 26.15 -22.01
N PRO A 42 -15.97 25.79 -20.78
CA PRO A 42 -15.43 24.47 -20.53
C PRO A 42 -16.62 23.51 -20.54
N ALA A 43 -16.88 22.92 -21.69
CA ALA A 43 -17.74 21.75 -21.77
C ALA A 43 -16.97 20.58 -21.15
N GLY A 44 -17.42 20.08 -20.00
CA GLY A 44 -17.02 18.74 -19.57
C GLY A 44 -17.18 18.41 -18.08
N CYS A 45 -16.66 19.26 -17.18
CA CYS A 45 -16.53 18.86 -15.79
C CYS A 45 -17.74 19.27 -14.93
N VAL A 46 -18.57 18.30 -14.56
CA VAL A 46 -19.63 18.49 -13.55
C VAL A 46 -19.00 18.38 -12.18
N VAL A 47 -19.09 19.48 -11.42
CA VAL A 47 -18.70 19.52 -10.01
C VAL A 47 -19.98 19.40 -9.20
N GLU A 48 -20.10 18.35 -8.39
CA GLU A 48 -21.23 18.26 -7.46
C GLU A 48 -21.12 19.39 -6.40
N PRO A 49 -22.23 20.06 -6.08
CA PRO A 49 -22.21 21.15 -5.11
C PRO A 49 -21.86 20.63 -3.71
N THR A 50 -20.85 21.26 -3.09
CA THR A 50 -20.56 21.14 -1.65
C THR A 50 -21.79 21.58 -0.85
N THR A 51 -22.39 20.70 -0.05
CA THR A 51 -23.39 21.07 0.95
C THR A 51 -22.69 21.60 2.20
N PRO A 52 -22.86 22.88 2.59
CA PRO A 52 -22.27 23.42 3.80
C PRO A 52 -23.21 23.11 4.98
N ASP A 53 -22.99 21.99 5.64
CA ASP A 53 -23.64 21.68 6.92
C ASP A 53 -22.60 21.11 7.90
N ALA A 54 -22.58 21.65 9.12
CA ALA A 54 -21.59 21.36 10.15
C ALA A 54 -21.88 20.01 10.80
N GLN A 55 -21.68 18.94 10.03
CA GLN A 55 -21.80 17.51 10.35
C GLN A 55 -21.71 16.65 9.08
N VAL A 56 -21.84 17.27 7.90
CA VAL A 56 -21.68 16.63 6.60
C VAL A 56 -20.21 16.68 6.20
N PRO A 57 -19.64 15.59 5.63
CA PRO A 57 -18.29 15.61 5.12
C PRO A 57 -18.06 16.76 4.13
N PHE A 58 -16.86 17.34 4.13
CA PHE A 58 -16.44 18.21 3.04
C PHE A 58 -16.39 17.37 1.76
N THR A 59 -17.37 17.59 0.87
CA THR A 59 -17.57 16.75 -0.31
C THR A 59 -17.17 17.46 -1.59
N ARG A 60 -16.31 16.84 -2.40
CA ARG A 60 -15.99 17.33 -3.76
C ARG A 60 -15.75 16.16 -4.68
N HIS A 61 -16.68 15.94 -5.61
CA HIS A 61 -16.56 14.91 -6.62
C HIS A 61 -16.43 15.54 -8.00
N LEU A 62 -15.45 15.06 -8.78
CA LEU A 62 -15.27 15.38 -10.20
C LEU A 62 -15.53 14.13 -11.02
N ASP A 63 -16.25 14.31 -12.12
CA ASP A 63 -16.57 13.20 -13.01
C ASP A 63 -15.31 12.57 -13.63
N THR A 64 -15.40 11.28 -13.95
CA THR A 64 -14.34 10.50 -14.59
C THR A 64 -13.93 11.07 -15.96
N GLY A 65 -14.83 11.78 -16.64
CA GLY A 65 -14.57 12.46 -17.91
C GLY A 65 -13.76 13.76 -17.80
N CYS A 66 -13.53 14.31 -16.60
CA CYS A 66 -12.78 15.55 -16.44
C CYS A 66 -11.31 15.38 -16.85
N SER A 67 -10.83 16.27 -17.71
CA SER A 67 -9.43 16.34 -18.12
C SER A 67 -8.51 16.71 -16.95
N GLU A 68 -7.20 16.45 -17.11
CA GLU A 68 -6.22 16.80 -16.08
C GLU A 68 -6.19 18.30 -15.79
N ALA A 69 -6.28 19.15 -16.82
CA ALA A 69 -6.31 20.59 -16.66
C ALA A 69 -7.55 21.08 -15.89
N GLU A 70 -8.71 20.45 -16.11
CA GLU A 70 -9.93 20.76 -15.34
C GLU A 70 -9.79 20.33 -13.88
N ARG A 71 -9.26 19.13 -13.62
CA ARG A 71 -9.02 18.66 -12.25
C ARG A 71 -8.04 19.57 -11.50
N GLU A 72 -7.04 20.13 -12.18
CA GLU A 72 -6.13 21.11 -11.60
C GLU A 72 -6.81 22.47 -11.36
N ALA A 73 -7.70 22.91 -12.25
CA ALA A 73 -8.47 24.14 -12.06
C ALA A 73 -9.43 24.07 -10.86
N TYR A 74 -9.96 22.88 -10.56
CA TYR A 74 -10.81 22.61 -9.40
C TYR A 74 -10.05 21.95 -8.23
N ALA A 75 -8.73 22.19 -8.12
CA ALA A 75 -7.94 21.62 -7.06
C ALA A 75 -8.43 22.04 -5.66
N VAL A 76 -8.46 21.07 -4.74
CA VAL A 76 -8.84 21.28 -3.35
C VAL A 76 -7.58 21.59 -2.55
N ARG A 77 -7.58 22.69 -1.79
CA ARG A 77 -6.43 23.05 -0.96
C ARG A 77 -6.43 22.23 0.33
N ALA A 78 -5.28 21.73 0.74
CA ALA A 78 -5.14 20.93 1.95
C ALA A 78 -5.56 21.67 3.23
N GLU A 79 -5.48 23.01 3.25
CA GLU A 79 -5.97 23.84 4.36
C GLU A 79 -7.49 23.78 4.53
N GLU A 80 -8.25 23.61 3.43
CA GLU A 80 -9.71 23.46 3.48
C GLU A 80 -10.08 22.11 4.09
N LEU A 81 -9.33 21.06 3.74
CA LEU A 81 -9.48 19.74 4.34
C LEU A 81 -9.14 19.77 5.83
N LEU A 82 -8.04 20.44 6.20
CA LEU A 82 -7.66 20.57 7.61
C LEU A 82 -8.74 21.30 8.42
N ALA A 83 -9.32 22.38 7.88
CA ALA A 83 -10.41 23.12 8.53
C ALA A 83 -11.64 22.22 8.73
N ALA A 84 -12.07 21.48 7.71
CA ALA A 84 -13.20 20.54 7.82
C ALA A 84 -12.97 19.48 8.90
N LEU A 85 -11.75 18.94 9.00
CA LEU A 85 -11.38 17.95 10.03
C LEU A 85 -11.34 18.58 11.44
N GLN A 86 -10.95 19.86 11.57
CA GLN A 86 -10.94 20.59 12.85
C GLN A 86 -12.34 20.84 13.38
N GLU A 87 -13.32 21.04 12.51
CA GLU A 87 -14.74 21.21 12.87
C GLU A 87 -15.42 19.87 13.25
N GLY A 88 -14.69 18.76 13.20
CA GLY A 88 -15.18 17.41 13.49
C GLY A 88 -15.91 16.76 12.31
N GLY A 89 -15.96 17.43 11.15
CA GLY A 89 -16.51 16.90 9.91
C GLY A 89 -15.63 15.81 9.28
N GLY A 90 -16.21 15.12 8.29
CA GLY A 90 -15.47 14.19 7.44
C GLY A 90 -14.93 14.85 6.18
N VAL A 91 -14.29 14.05 5.33
CA VAL A 91 -13.85 14.42 3.99
C VAL A 91 -14.35 13.35 3.02
N ASP A 92 -14.98 13.74 1.91
CA ASP A 92 -15.36 12.82 0.83
C ASP A 92 -15.02 13.40 -0.55
N LEU A 93 -13.89 13.00 -1.07
CA LEU A 93 -13.34 13.46 -2.34
C LEU A 93 -13.30 12.32 -3.35
N ALA A 94 -13.65 12.63 -4.59
CA ALA A 94 -13.54 11.68 -5.70
C ALA A 94 -13.06 12.41 -6.96
N GLY A 95 -12.04 11.88 -7.63
CA GLY A 95 -11.55 12.44 -8.89
C GLY A 95 -10.77 13.76 -8.78
N VAL A 96 -10.45 14.24 -7.58
CA VAL A 96 -9.87 15.58 -7.37
C VAL A 96 -8.35 15.60 -7.38
N VAL A 97 -7.78 16.79 -7.53
CA VAL A 97 -6.38 17.07 -7.18
C VAL A 97 -6.35 17.82 -5.84
N VAL A 98 -5.65 17.28 -4.85
CA VAL A 98 -5.39 17.96 -3.57
C VAL A 98 -4.02 18.62 -3.62
N VAL A 99 -3.96 19.91 -3.33
CA VAL A 99 -2.73 20.73 -3.38
C VAL A 99 -2.38 21.30 -2.00
N GLY A 100 -1.08 21.41 -1.75
CA GLY A 100 -0.55 21.83 -0.45
C GLY A 100 -0.43 20.68 0.56
N ASP A 101 0.29 20.93 1.65
CA ASP A 101 0.62 19.92 2.66
C ASP A 101 -0.51 19.78 3.70
N LEU A 102 -1.01 18.56 3.89
CA LEU A 102 -2.00 18.23 4.91
C LEU A 102 -1.27 17.84 6.21
N LEU A 103 -1.10 18.85 7.07
CA LEU A 103 -0.39 18.72 8.34
C LEU A 103 -1.38 18.44 9.48
N LEU A 104 -1.67 17.16 9.72
CA LEU A 104 -2.61 16.69 10.75
C LEU A 104 -2.11 16.98 12.18
N ASN A 105 -0.83 17.27 12.34
CA ASN A 105 -0.27 17.74 13.60
C ASN A 105 -0.75 19.15 14.02
N LYS A 106 -1.50 19.87 13.16
CA LYS A 106 -2.14 21.16 13.44
C LYS A 106 -3.58 21.04 13.96
N LEU A 107 -4.13 19.84 14.07
CA LEU A 107 -5.44 19.65 14.75
C LEU A 107 -5.34 20.14 16.22
N PRO A 108 -6.44 20.35 16.94
CA PRO A 108 -6.38 20.62 18.39
C PRO A 108 -5.96 19.37 19.17
N LEU A 109 -5.37 19.58 20.36
CA LEU A 109 -5.14 18.50 21.33
C LEU A 109 -6.37 18.37 22.22
N VAL A 110 -6.72 17.13 22.54
CA VAL A 110 -7.86 16.77 23.37
C VAL A 110 -7.36 15.81 24.45
N SER A 111 -7.86 15.95 25.68
CA SER A 111 -7.48 15.06 26.77
C SER A 111 -7.93 13.63 26.48
N VAL A 112 -7.09 12.64 26.81
CA VAL A 112 -7.45 11.22 26.71
C VAL A 112 -8.68 10.89 27.56
N ASN A 113 -8.89 11.60 28.67
CA ASN A 113 -10.01 11.38 29.59
C ASN A 113 -11.38 11.76 29.00
N SER A 114 -11.41 12.58 27.93
CA SER A 114 -12.66 12.89 27.24
C SER A 114 -13.05 11.87 26.17
N LEU A 115 -12.19 10.88 25.89
CA LEU A 115 -12.54 9.77 25.01
C LEU A 115 -13.51 8.83 25.75
N GLN A 116 -14.67 8.57 25.16
CA GLN A 116 -15.61 7.58 25.68
C GLN A 116 -15.13 6.16 25.33
N ASP A 117 -14.91 5.34 26.35
CA ASP A 117 -14.62 3.90 26.29
C ASP A 117 -13.64 3.47 25.17
N PRO A 118 -12.36 3.90 25.22
CA PRO A 118 -11.39 3.53 24.20
C PRO A 118 -11.13 2.01 24.19
N PRO A 119 -10.96 1.38 23.02
CA PRO A 119 -10.64 -0.05 22.92
C PRO A 119 -9.39 -0.46 23.73
N PRO A 120 -9.30 -1.70 24.23
CA PRO A 120 -8.20 -2.15 25.09
C PRO A 120 -6.80 -1.96 24.48
N GLU A 121 -6.65 -2.17 23.18
CA GLU A 121 -5.39 -1.99 22.45
C GLU A 121 -4.95 -0.53 22.47
N LEU A 122 -5.92 0.40 22.35
CA LEU A 122 -5.69 1.83 22.41
C LEU A 122 -5.38 2.28 23.85
N GLN A 123 -6.05 1.71 24.86
CA GLN A 123 -5.72 1.91 26.28
C GLN A 123 -4.29 1.47 26.60
N ALA A 124 -3.87 0.30 26.09
CA ALA A 124 -2.52 -0.21 26.26
C ALA A 124 -1.48 0.73 25.61
N ALA A 125 -1.82 1.33 24.46
CA ALA A 125 -0.96 2.32 23.80
C ALA A 125 -0.81 3.60 24.65
N PHE A 126 -1.88 4.10 25.26
CA PHE A 126 -1.84 5.26 26.17
C PHE A 126 -0.94 5.00 27.38
N GLY A 127 -1.14 3.87 28.05
CA GLY A 127 -0.37 3.50 29.26
C GLY A 127 1.13 3.34 29.01
N ARG A 128 1.52 2.75 27.87
CA ARG A 128 2.93 2.56 27.50
C ARG A 128 3.66 3.87 27.20
N GLN A 129 2.95 4.87 26.69
CA GLN A 129 3.55 6.14 26.22
C GLN A 129 3.32 7.31 27.18
N ALA A 130 2.63 7.10 28.31
CA ALA A 130 2.24 8.15 29.26
C ALA A 130 1.56 9.36 28.57
N LEU A 131 0.66 9.06 27.62
CA LEU A 131 -0.03 10.09 26.83
C LEU A 131 -1.20 10.66 27.63
N ASN A 132 -1.21 11.99 27.79
CA ASN A 132 -2.32 12.72 28.42
C ASN A 132 -3.23 13.40 27.40
N GLU A 133 -2.71 13.67 26.19
CA GLU A 133 -3.39 14.37 25.13
C GLU A 133 -3.22 13.66 23.77
N VAL A 134 -4.26 13.74 22.96
CA VAL A 134 -4.37 13.10 21.65
C VAL A 134 -5.00 14.06 20.64
N ARG A 135 -4.89 13.71 19.36
CA ARG A 135 -5.62 14.37 18.27
C ARG A 135 -6.72 13.44 17.81
N VAL A 136 -7.91 13.98 17.57
CA VAL A 136 -9.06 13.16 17.15
C VAL A 136 -9.61 13.70 15.84
N ILE A 137 -9.79 12.82 14.86
CA ILE A 137 -10.62 13.04 13.69
C ILE A 137 -11.85 12.15 13.86
N SER A 138 -13.01 12.78 14.02
CA SER A 138 -14.26 12.07 14.29
C SER A 138 -14.90 11.57 12.99
N GLY A 139 -14.90 12.39 11.93
CA GLY A 139 -15.54 12.07 10.66
C GLY A 139 -14.79 11.04 9.80
N PRO A 140 -15.46 10.44 8.80
CA PRO A 140 -14.83 9.57 7.82
C PRO A 140 -13.87 10.36 6.91
N ILE A 141 -12.84 9.70 6.38
CA ILE A 141 -11.95 10.28 5.38
C ILE A 141 -11.99 9.41 4.13
N SER A 142 -12.60 9.91 3.06
CA SER A 142 -12.69 9.28 1.75
C SER A 142 -12.01 10.17 0.72
N ILE A 143 -10.96 9.68 0.06
CA ILE A 143 -10.30 10.32 -1.07
C ILE A 143 -10.04 9.25 -2.13
N ARG A 144 -10.89 9.21 -3.16
CA ARG A 144 -10.91 8.14 -4.17
C ARG A 144 -10.51 8.64 -5.54
N ASP A 145 -9.79 7.82 -6.30
CA ASP A 145 -9.43 8.09 -7.70
C ASP A 145 -8.85 9.51 -7.92
N SER A 146 -8.09 9.97 -6.92
CA SER A 146 -7.62 11.35 -6.79
C SER A 146 -6.10 11.42 -6.82
N ARG A 147 -5.56 12.65 -6.82
CA ARG A 147 -4.11 12.90 -6.75
C ARG A 147 -3.80 13.87 -5.62
N VAL A 148 -2.93 13.48 -4.70
CA VAL A 148 -2.47 14.31 -3.59
C VAL A 148 -1.04 14.76 -3.88
N ARG A 149 -0.86 16.05 -4.15
CA ARG A 149 0.43 16.63 -4.57
C ARG A 149 1.31 17.06 -3.39
N GLY A 150 0.70 17.33 -2.24
CA GLY A 150 1.42 17.65 -1.01
C GLY A 150 1.71 16.44 -0.16
N MET A 151 2.43 16.64 0.94
CA MET A 151 2.61 15.59 1.94
C MET A 151 1.38 15.46 2.83
N ILE A 152 1.15 14.26 3.36
CA ILE A 152 0.22 14.04 4.49
C ILE A 152 1.09 13.68 5.68
N SER A 153 0.98 14.43 6.78
CA SER A 153 1.83 14.22 7.94
C SER A 153 1.09 14.35 9.26
N ALA A 154 0.97 13.24 9.96
CA ALA A 154 0.58 13.15 11.37
C ALA A 154 1.76 13.37 12.32
N LYS A 155 2.99 13.50 11.80
CA LYS A 155 4.20 13.66 12.60
C LYS A 155 4.13 14.91 13.50
N GLY A 156 3.94 14.67 14.80
CA GLY A 156 3.97 15.67 15.86
C GLY A 156 5.00 15.31 16.93
N LYS A 157 5.47 16.31 17.68
CA LYS A 157 6.30 16.10 18.87
C LYS A 157 5.52 15.42 20.00
N GLU A 158 4.20 15.61 20.02
CA GLU A 158 3.30 15.21 21.09
C GLU A 158 2.03 14.55 20.52
N GLY A 159 1.48 13.60 21.28
CA GLY A 159 0.18 12.98 21.00
C GLY A 159 0.17 11.84 20.00
N LEU A 160 -0.84 10.97 20.15
CA LEU A 160 -1.29 9.98 19.17
C LEU A 160 -2.40 10.62 18.32
N LEU A 161 -2.44 10.35 17.02
CA LEU A 161 -3.59 10.69 16.18
C LEU A 161 -4.60 9.55 16.23
N ILE A 162 -5.88 9.85 16.48
CA ILE A 162 -6.99 8.90 16.50
C ILE A 162 -7.92 9.27 15.37
N ILE A 163 -8.22 8.32 14.49
CA ILE A 163 -9.21 8.49 13.43
C ILE A 163 -10.35 7.51 13.71
N GLN A 164 -11.51 8.06 14.08
CA GLN A 164 -12.66 7.28 14.51
C GLN A 164 -13.42 6.69 13.32
N GLY A 165 -13.62 7.48 12.28
CA GLY A 165 -14.30 7.06 11.05
C GLY A 165 -13.46 6.16 10.14
N PRO A 166 -14.09 5.51 9.16
CA PRO A 166 -13.39 4.75 8.13
C PRO A 166 -12.48 5.65 7.28
N VAL A 167 -11.38 5.08 6.80
CA VAL A 167 -10.42 5.77 5.92
C VAL A 167 -10.30 5.04 4.59
N THR A 168 -10.80 5.66 3.53
CA THR A 168 -10.81 5.13 2.16
C THR A 168 -9.97 6.01 1.26
N MET A 169 -8.91 5.46 0.69
CA MET A 169 -7.92 6.16 -0.13
C MET A 169 -7.73 5.48 -1.50
N THR A 170 -8.73 4.72 -1.94
CA THR A 170 -8.63 3.79 -3.08
C THR A 170 -8.33 4.48 -4.40
N GLY A 171 -7.46 3.90 -5.22
CA GLY A 171 -7.11 4.44 -6.54
C GLY A 171 -6.37 5.79 -6.50
N THR A 172 -6.06 6.32 -5.31
CA THR A 172 -5.45 7.64 -5.15
C THR A 172 -3.92 7.58 -5.29
N THR A 173 -3.34 8.56 -5.98
CA THR A 173 -1.89 8.74 -6.11
C THR A 173 -1.38 9.80 -5.14
N PHE A 174 -0.42 9.44 -4.31
CA PHE A 174 0.30 10.34 -3.40
C PHE A 174 1.68 10.66 -3.99
N GLU A 175 1.87 11.91 -4.43
CA GLU A 175 3.11 12.34 -5.08
C GLU A 175 4.26 12.54 -4.08
N ARG A 176 3.92 12.81 -2.81
CA ARG A 176 4.89 13.03 -1.71
C ARG A 176 4.65 12.06 -0.56
N ALA A 177 5.47 12.21 0.48
CA ALA A 177 5.43 11.34 1.64
C ALA A 177 4.06 11.35 2.33
N VAL A 178 3.62 10.16 2.76
CA VAL A 178 2.47 9.96 3.62
C VAL A 178 3.00 9.40 4.94
N ASP A 179 3.00 10.22 5.97
CA ASP A 179 3.41 9.85 7.33
C ASP A 179 2.18 9.82 8.23
N LEU A 180 1.68 8.61 8.48
CA LEU A 180 0.59 8.29 9.41
C LEU A 180 1.14 7.50 10.61
N SER A 181 2.42 7.65 10.92
CA SER A 181 3.05 7.08 12.10
C SER A 181 2.36 7.57 13.38
N ARG A 182 2.26 6.70 14.39
CA ARG A 182 1.58 6.97 15.66
C ARG A 182 0.13 7.41 15.46
N THR A 183 -0.57 6.68 14.58
CA THR A 183 -2.01 6.84 14.35
C THR A 183 -2.74 5.59 14.80
N ALA A 184 -3.90 5.74 15.43
CA ALA A 184 -4.86 4.67 15.67
C ALA A 184 -6.07 4.85 14.76
N PHE A 185 -6.31 3.88 13.88
CA PHE A 185 -7.50 3.77 13.06
C PHE A 185 -8.50 2.88 13.76
N LEU A 186 -9.63 3.46 14.17
CA LEU A 186 -10.71 2.75 14.87
C LEU A 186 -11.72 2.20 13.87
N GLY A 187 -11.81 2.78 12.68
CA GLY A 187 -12.57 2.26 11.56
C GLY A 187 -11.69 1.53 10.54
N PRO A 188 -12.31 0.85 9.55
CA PRO A 188 -11.58 0.12 8.51
C PRO A 188 -10.77 1.06 7.63
N VAL A 189 -9.66 0.54 7.07
CA VAL A 189 -8.73 1.30 6.24
C VAL A 189 -8.58 0.64 4.87
N ASP A 190 -8.75 1.38 3.79
CA ASP A 190 -8.65 0.87 2.42
C ASP A 190 -7.79 1.77 1.51
N PHE A 191 -6.59 1.32 1.19
CA PHE A 191 -5.65 1.90 0.21
C PHE A 191 -5.56 1.06 -1.07
N SER A 192 -6.60 0.29 -1.39
CA SER A 192 -6.56 -0.61 -2.54
C SER A 192 -6.40 0.17 -3.86
N GLY A 193 -5.46 -0.25 -4.69
CA GLY A 193 -5.12 0.39 -5.96
C GLY A 193 -4.41 1.74 -5.85
N SER A 194 -4.09 2.21 -4.64
CA SER A 194 -3.39 3.48 -4.44
C SER A 194 -1.92 3.39 -4.88
N VAL A 195 -1.32 4.54 -5.18
CA VAL A 195 0.10 4.66 -5.57
C VAL A 195 0.80 5.66 -4.65
N PHE A 196 1.81 5.20 -3.92
CA PHE A 196 2.72 6.06 -3.15
C PHE A 196 3.98 6.27 -3.99
N MET A 197 4.24 7.49 -4.44
CA MET A 197 5.44 7.80 -5.24
C MET A 197 6.70 7.94 -4.36
N SER A 198 6.52 8.32 -3.09
CA SER A 198 7.58 8.53 -2.10
C SER A 198 7.44 7.57 -0.92
N GLU A 199 7.73 8.02 0.31
CA GLU A 199 7.64 7.24 1.53
C GLU A 199 6.19 7.03 2.00
N GLY A 200 5.88 5.82 2.47
CA GLY A 200 4.66 5.50 3.22
C GLY A 200 5.03 5.04 4.63
N LEU A 201 4.75 5.85 5.64
CA LEU A 201 5.15 5.61 7.02
C LEU A 201 3.93 5.36 7.90
N PHE A 202 3.92 4.20 8.55
CA PHE A 202 2.91 3.69 9.46
C PHE A 202 3.59 3.15 10.74
N ILE A 203 4.61 3.85 11.22
CA ILE A 203 5.43 3.42 12.35
C ILE A 203 4.60 3.55 13.63
N GLN A 204 4.52 2.50 14.44
CA GLN A 204 3.69 2.46 15.66
C GLN A 204 2.22 2.81 15.41
N THR A 205 1.71 2.43 14.24
CA THR A 205 0.31 2.61 13.86
C THR A 205 -0.53 1.42 14.33
N LEU A 206 -1.74 1.69 14.83
CA LEU A 206 -2.70 0.69 15.28
C LEU A 206 -3.89 0.66 14.30
N PHE A 207 -4.15 -0.50 13.69
CA PHE A 207 -5.33 -0.76 12.86
C PHE A 207 -6.26 -1.69 13.63
N LEU A 208 -7.38 -1.17 14.13
CA LEU A 208 -8.32 -1.97 14.93
C LEU A 208 -9.28 -2.80 14.09
N GLU A 209 -9.60 -2.29 12.91
CA GLU A 209 -10.52 -2.89 11.94
C GLU A 209 -9.76 -3.32 10.69
N PRO A 210 -10.40 -4.07 9.76
CA PRO A 210 -9.72 -4.59 8.57
C PRO A 210 -8.97 -3.53 7.77
N ALA A 211 -7.73 -3.85 7.39
CA ALA A 211 -6.86 -2.98 6.60
C ALA A 211 -6.56 -3.60 5.22
N ARG A 212 -6.76 -2.83 4.15
CA ARG A 212 -6.57 -3.30 2.76
C ARG A 212 -5.57 -2.43 2.02
N PHE A 213 -4.55 -3.09 1.47
CA PHE A 213 -3.53 -2.52 0.59
C PHE A 213 -3.42 -3.38 -0.69
N GLN A 214 -4.57 -3.81 -1.21
CA GLN A 214 -4.61 -4.70 -2.37
C GLN A 214 -4.21 -3.93 -3.62
N LYS A 215 -3.32 -4.51 -4.44
CA LYS A 215 -2.84 -3.87 -5.69
C LYS A 215 -2.24 -2.47 -5.46
N THR A 216 -1.82 -2.16 -4.23
CA THR A 216 -1.17 -0.88 -3.90
C THR A 216 0.28 -0.89 -4.38
N ALA A 217 0.73 0.21 -4.99
CA ALA A 217 2.11 0.40 -5.38
C ALA A 217 2.81 1.34 -4.39
N PHE A 218 3.74 0.81 -3.62
CA PHE A 218 4.55 1.56 -2.68
C PHE A 218 5.86 2.04 -3.30
N GLY A 219 6.25 3.26 -2.94
CA GLY A 219 7.36 4.00 -3.51
C GLY A 219 8.71 3.65 -2.89
N THR A 220 9.45 4.67 -2.46
CA THR A 220 10.88 4.59 -2.13
C THR A 220 11.20 3.86 -0.82
N HIS A 221 10.37 4.02 0.21
CA HIS A 221 10.47 3.31 1.48
C HIS A 221 9.07 3.15 2.10
N THR A 222 8.78 1.98 2.66
CA THR A 222 7.54 1.75 3.39
C THR A 222 7.83 1.12 4.73
N ARG A 223 7.30 1.71 5.80
CA ARG A 223 7.65 1.33 7.17
C ARG A 223 6.39 1.13 8.00
N PHE A 224 6.20 -0.11 8.46
CA PHE A 224 5.20 -0.50 9.43
C PHE A 224 5.85 -0.84 10.78
N HIS A 225 7.08 -0.38 11.06
CA HIS A 225 7.82 -0.75 12.26
C HIS A 225 6.99 -0.57 13.53
N LYS A 226 6.84 -1.65 14.32
CA LYS A 226 6.01 -1.70 15.54
C LYS A 226 4.52 -1.37 15.34
N ALA A 227 4.01 -1.48 14.11
CA ALA A 227 2.58 -1.42 13.86
C ALA A 227 1.87 -2.65 14.44
N ILE A 228 0.58 -2.50 14.71
CA ILE A 228 -0.31 -3.57 15.17
C ILE A 228 -1.52 -3.60 14.25
N PHE A 229 -1.78 -4.76 13.65
CA PHE A 229 -3.02 -5.07 12.94
C PHE A 229 -3.85 -5.97 13.86
N ALA A 230 -4.85 -5.40 14.53
CA ALA A 230 -5.72 -6.11 15.47
C ALA A 230 -6.78 -6.97 14.74
N ASP A 231 -7.10 -6.60 13.50
CA ASP A 231 -7.91 -7.40 12.57
C ASP A 231 -7.08 -7.81 11.33
N THR A 232 -7.74 -8.45 10.39
CA THR A 232 -7.22 -8.94 9.13
C THR A 232 -6.57 -7.83 8.29
N VAL A 233 -5.47 -8.20 7.64
CA VAL A 233 -4.78 -7.29 6.71
C VAL A 233 -4.39 -8.00 5.42
N THR A 234 -4.54 -7.28 4.29
CA THR A 234 -4.18 -7.82 2.98
C THR A 234 -3.36 -6.84 2.16
N PHE A 235 -2.21 -7.32 1.70
CA PHE A 235 -1.30 -6.71 0.75
C PHE A 235 -1.35 -7.45 -0.61
N LEU A 236 -2.45 -8.17 -0.89
CA LEU A 236 -2.60 -9.01 -2.08
C LEU A 236 -2.23 -8.26 -3.36
N ARG A 237 -1.29 -8.80 -4.14
CA ARG A 237 -0.79 -8.20 -5.40
C ARG A 237 -0.23 -6.78 -5.26
N SER A 238 0.19 -6.38 -4.07
CA SER A 238 0.91 -5.10 -3.88
C SER A 238 2.34 -5.17 -4.41
N GLY A 239 2.92 -4.02 -4.69
CA GLY A 239 4.33 -3.89 -5.09
C GLY A 239 5.05 -2.91 -4.17
N PHE A 240 6.16 -3.33 -3.59
CA PHE A 240 7.07 -2.47 -2.83
C PHE A 240 8.30 -2.20 -3.69
N ASN A 241 8.36 -1.02 -4.31
CA ASN A 241 9.48 -0.65 -5.18
C ASN A 241 10.75 -0.30 -4.41
N GLY A 242 10.59 0.10 -3.15
CA GLY A 242 11.64 0.42 -2.19
C GLY A 242 11.86 -0.66 -1.14
N LEU A 243 12.50 -0.27 -0.03
CA LEU A 243 12.60 -1.12 1.15
C LEU A 243 11.23 -1.22 1.83
N ALA A 244 10.84 -2.45 2.19
CA ALA A 244 9.61 -2.73 2.93
C ALA A 244 9.95 -3.23 4.34
N GLU A 245 9.69 -2.40 5.35
CA GLU A 245 10.00 -2.70 6.74
C GLU A 245 8.74 -3.04 7.53
N PHE A 246 8.56 -4.32 7.82
CA PHE A 246 7.60 -4.89 8.75
C PHE A 246 8.33 -5.43 9.98
N LEU A 247 9.18 -4.61 10.60
CA LEU A 247 9.98 -4.99 11.77
C LEU A 247 9.17 -4.89 13.06
N GLU A 248 9.20 -5.92 13.88
CA GLU A 248 8.48 -5.98 15.17
C GLU A 248 6.96 -5.70 15.02
N VAL A 249 6.36 -6.12 13.91
CA VAL A 249 4.92 -5.95 13.65
C VAL A 249 4.14 -7.08 14.29
N VAL A 250 2.99 -6.74 14.86
CA VAL A 250 2.06 -7.72 15.41
C VAL A 250 0.84 -7.83 14.50
N PHE A 251 0.55 -9.05 14.06
CA PHE A 251 -0.67 -9.41 13.33
C PHE A 251 -1.50 -10.33 14.22
N GLU A 252 -2.63 -9.82 14.72
CA GLU A 252 -3.52 -10.55 15.64
C GLU A 252 -4.45 -11.51 14.89
N GLN A 253 -4.81 -11.18 13.65
CA GLN A 253 -5.62 -12.01 12.75
C GLN A 253 -4.86 -12.37 11.47
N ASP A 254 -5.56 -13.00 10.52
CA ASP A 254 -4.99 -13.45 9.26
C ASP A 254 -4.36 -12.30 8.46
N ALA A 255 -3.14 -12.52 7.98
CA ALA A 255 -2.40 -11.56 7.17
C ALA A 255 -2.06 -12.16 5.80
N SER A 256 -2.25 -11.40 4.72
CA SER A 256 -1.94 -11.88 3.37
C SER A 256 -0.95 -10.96 2.65
N PHE A 257 0.18 -11.52 2.24
CA PHE A 257 1.18 -10.96 1.32
C PHE A 257 1.23 -11.76 0.01
N SER A 258 0.12 -12.44 -0.31
CA SER A 258 0.02 -13.32 -1.46
C SER A 258 0.24 -12.51 -2.75
N ARG A 259 1.08 -13.04 -3.64
CA ARG A 259 1.46 -12.39 -4.91
C ARG A 259 2.07 -10.98 -4.75
N THR A 260 2.64 -10.66 -3.59
CA THR A 260 3.33 -9.39 -3.37
C THR A 260 4.72 -9.40 -4.03
N TYR A 261 5.13 -8.27 -4.59
CA TYR A 261 6.48 -8.07 -5.13
C TYR A 261 7.30 -7.13 -4.26
N PHE A 262 8.40 -7.62 -3.68
CA PHE A 262 9.35 -6.83 -2.89
C PHE A 262 10.63 -6.59 -3.71
N LYS A 263 10.84 -5.35 -4.18
CA LYS A 263 11.89 -5.04 -5.15
C LYS A 263 13.28 -4.82 -4.52
N MET A 264 13.39 -4.01 -3.46
CA MET A 264 14.69 -3.57 -2.93
C MET A 264 15.08 -4.21 -1.58
N GLY A 265 14.19 -5.04 -1.01
CA GLY A 265 14.43 -5.79 0.22
C GLY A 265 13.21 -5.73 1.13
N ALA A 266 13.04 -6.75 1.98
CA ALA A 266 11.93 -6.81 2.92
C ALA A 266 12.39 -7.33 4.29
N GLY A 267 11.99 -6.62 5.36
CA GLY A 267 12.29 -7.01 6.73
C GLY A 267 11.03 -7.35 7.50
N PHE A 268 10.92 -8.57 8.02
CA PHE A 268 9.86 -9.07 8.90
C PHE A 268 10.41 -9.44 10.29
N SER A 269 11.65 -9.06 10.58
CA SER A 269 12.37 -9.55 11.76
C SER A 269 11.71 -9.09 13.06
N GLY A 270 11.62 -9.99 14.03
CA GLY A 270 10.94 -9.78 15.31
C GLY A 270 9.42 -9.68 15.24
N SER A 271 8.80 -9.84 14.07
CA SER A 271 7.34 -9.80 13.92
C SER A 271 6.67 -11.05 14.45
N ARG A 272 5.39 -10.92 14.82
CA ARG A 272 4.56 -12.00 15.36
C ARG A 272 3.26 -12.13 14.58
N PHE A 273 2.99 -13.34 14.10
CA PHE A 273 1.75 -13.71 13.42
C PHE A 273 0.98 -14.68 14.32
N HIS A 274 -0.09 -14.20 14.97
CA HIS A 274 -0.90 -15.03 15.89
C HIS A 274 -1.82 -16.01 15.13
N ARG A 275 -2.24 -15.61 13.93
CA ARG A 275 -3.04 -16.42 13.00
C ARG A 275 -2.29 -16.67 11.70
N MET A 276 -3.01 -17.07 10.66
CA MET A 276 -2.39 -17.51 9.42
C MET A 276 -1.73 -16.34 8.69
N VAL A 277 -0.55 -16.60 8.10
CA VAL A 277 0.08 -15.68 7.16
C VAL A 277 0.33 -16.35 5.81
N ASP A 278 -0.09 -15.68 4.74
CA ASP A 278 0.08 -16.16 3.36
C ASP A 278 1.07 -15.30 2.57
N PHE A 279 2.26 -15.83 2.33
CA PHE A 279 3.26 -15.34 1.37
C PHE A 279 3.26 -16.12 0.05
N SER A 280 2.21 -16.90 -0.24
CA SER A 280 2.17 -17.71 -1.46
C SER A 280 2.35 -16.84 -2.71
N GLU A 281 3.15 -17.31 -3.66
CA GLU A 281 3.49 -16.62 -4.91
C GLU A 281 4.14 -15.23 -4.72
N ALA A 282 4.59 -14.87 -3.50
CA ALA A 282 5.34 -13.64 -3.28
C ALA A 282 6.75 -13.74 -3.90
N THR A 283 7.28 -12.61 -4.36
CA THR A 283 8.63 -12.53 -4.91
C THR A 283 9.47 -11.50 -4.17
N PHE A 284 10.59 -11.95 -3.63
CA PHE A 284 11.60 -11.14 -2.96
C PHE A 284 12.82 -11.02 -3.88
N ALA A 285 12.97 -9.86 -4.53
CA ALA A 285 14.03 -9.63 -5.51
C ALA A 285 15.40 -9.35 -4.88
N ARG A 286 15.41 -8.99 -3.59
CA ARG A 286 16.57 -8.73 -2.75
C ARG A 286 16.40 -9.43 -1.40
N GLU A 287 17.28 -9.14 -0.45
CA GLU A 287 17.33 -9.81 0.84
C GLU A 287 15.98 -9.73 1.58
N ALA A 288 15.60 -10.86 2.18
CA ALA A 288 14.39 -10.99 2.98
C ALA A 288 14.74 -11.48 4.39
N PHE A 289 14.39 -10.71 5.42
CA PHE A 289 14.80 -10.99 6.81
C PHE A 289 13.61 -11.32 7.70
N PHE A 290 13.43 -12.59 8.03
CA PHE A 290 12.47 -13.15 8.99
C PHE A 290 13.15 -13.57 10.30
N ALA A 291 14.28 -12.95 10.65
CA ALA A 291 15.01 -13.32 11.86
C ALA A 291 14.18 -13.03 13.11
N PHE A 292 14.14 -13.96 14.07
CA PHE A 292 13.32 -13.84 15.28
C PHE A 292 11.80 -13.70 15.04
N THR A 293 11.31 -13.93 13.81
CA THR A 293 9.88 -13.91 13.54
C THR A 293 9.20 -15.11 14.18
N VAL A 294 8.05 -14.91 14.81
CA VAL A 294 7.25 -15.98 15.42
C VAL A 294 5.95 -16.15 14.63
N PHE A 295 5.78 -17.32 14.03
CA PHE A 295 4.58 -17.76 13.35
C PHE A 295 3.81 -18.71 14.28
N GLU A 296 2.88 -18.16 15.07
CA GLU A 296 2.02 -18.99 15.94
C GLU A 296 0.97 -19.75 15.13
N GLY A 297 0.37 -19.07 14.16
CA GLY A 297 -0.51 -19.68 13.16
C GLY A 297 0.25 -20.28 11.97
N ASP A 298 -0.51 -20.77 11.00
CA ASP A 298 0.05 -21.37 9.78
C ASP A 298 0.81 -20.32 8.94
N ALA A 299 1.93 -20.72 8.36
CA ALA A 299 2.77 -19.86 7.53
C ALA A 299 2.97 -20.48 6.14
N TYR A 300 2.31 -19.90 5.14
CA TYR A 300 2.35 -20.41 3.76
C TYR A 300 3.31 -19.61 2.91
N PHE A 301 4.33 -20.26 2.36
CA PHE A 301 5.29 -19.69 1.41
C PHE A 301 5.16 -20.28 0.01
N ARG A 302 4.09 -21.06 -0.26
CA ARG A 302 3.93 -21.85 -1.49
C ARG A 302 4.26 -21.07 -2.76
N ARG A 303 5.13 -21.61 -3.62
CA ARG A 303 5.52 -20.97 -4.89
C ARG A 303 6.11 -19.56 -4.76
N SER A 304 6.56 -19.15 -3.57
CA SER A 304 7.30 -17.91 -3.42
C SER A 304 8.71 -18.04 -4.03
N THR A 305 9.30 -16.90 -4.39
CA THR A 305 10.64 -16.82 -4.97
C THR A 305 11.50 -15.86 -4.18
N PHE A 306 12.66 -16.33 -3.70
CA PHE A 306 13.70 -15.54 -3.04
C PHE A 306 14.93 -15.48 -3.94
N ARG A 307 15.19 -14.31 -4.54
CA ARG A 307 16.31 -14.10 -5.48
C ARG A 307 17.63 -13.77 -4.80
N ALA A 308 17.59 -13.44 -3.52
CA ALA A 308 18.75 -13.19 -2.68
C ALA A 308 18.59 -13.94 -1.34
N LEU A 309 19.44 -13.64 -0.37
CA LEU A 309 19.41 -14.29 0.94
C LEU A 309 18.04 -14.14 1.61
N ALA A 310 17.43 -15.28 1.94
CA ALA A 310 16.29 -15.36 2.84
C ALA A 310 16.78 -15.82 4.22
N ASN A 311 16.70 -14.94 5.22
CA ASN A 311 17.18 -15.22 6.56
C ASN A 311 16.02 -15.49 7.53
N PHE A 312 15.91 -16.73 8.00
CA PHE A 312 14.96 -17.21 9.01
C PHE A 312 15.66 -17.58 10.33
N SER A 313 16.88 -17.06 10.57
CA SER A 313 17.63 -17.38 11.79
C SER A 313 16.82 -17.05 13.04
N ASP A 314 16.75 -17.98 13.99
CA ASP A 314 15.98 -17.84 15.23
C ASP A 314 14.47 -17.63 15.02
N ALA A 315 13.93 -17.86 13.83
CA ALA A 315 12.49 -17.86 13.61
C ALA A 315 11.83 -19.06 14.32
N GLU A 316 10.57 -18.92 14.71
CA GLU A 316 9.78 -19.98 15.33
C GLU A 316 8.51 -20.24 14.52
N PHE A 317 8.36 -21.46 14.00
CA PHE A 317 7.16 -21.94 13.34
C PHE A 317 6.40 -22.85 14.31
N GLN A 318 5.36 -22.31 14.95
CA GLN A 318 4.53 -23.05 15.90
C GLN A 318 3.27 -23.63 15.24
N GLY A 319 2.76 -22.99 14.19
CA GLY A 319 1.73 -23.53 13.28
C GLY A 319 2.32 -24.33 12.11
N VAL A 320 1.48 -24.70 11.13
CA VAL A 320 1.93 -25.45 9.94
C VAL A 320 2.69 -24.54 8.98
N ASP A 321 3.92 -24.91 8.64
CA ASP A 321 4.68 -24.29 7.55
C ASP A 321 4.44 -25.01 6.21
N ASP A 322 4.26 -24.25 5.12
CA ASP A 322 4.20 -24.79 3.76
C ASP A 322 5.17 -24.07 2.82
N PHE A 323 6.37 -24.65 2.65
CA PHE A 323 7.39 -24.23 1.70
C PHE A 323 7.32 -25.00 0.36
N SER A 324 6.16 -25.56 0.00
CA SER A 324 6.04 -26.32 -1.24
C SER A 324 6.31 -25.44 -2.47
N LYS A 325 7.22 -25.93 -3.33
CA LYS A 325 7.62 -25.26 -4.57
C LYS A 325 8.21 -23.86 -4.36
N VAL A 326 8.78 -23.58 -3.20
CA VAL A 326 9.57 -22.35 -3.00
C VAL A 326 10.86 -22.43 -3.80
N LEU A 327 11.21 -21.33 -4.46
CA LEU A 327 12.48 -21.17 -5.15
C LEU A 327 13.41 -20.27 -4.32
N PHE A 328 14.57 -20.80 -3.95
CA PHE A 328 15.66 -20.06 -3.34
C PHE A 328 16.84 -20.02 -4.31
N ASP A 329 17.18 -18.85 -4.83
CA ASP A 329 18.35 -18.68 -5.73
C ASP A 329 19.66 -18.72 -4.92
N ILE A 330 19.60 -18.35 -3.64
CA ILE A 330 20.68 -18.45 -2.66
C ILE A 330 20.18 -19.30 -1.50
N ASN A 331 21.04 -20.17 -0.96
CA ASN A 331 20.70 -21.02 0.19
C ASN A 331 20.11 -20.18 1.34
N PRO A 332 18.91 -20.52 1.84
CA PRO A 332 18.29 -19.81 2.95
C PRO A 332 19.03 -20.11 4.27
N ASN A 333 18.97 -19.17 5.21
CA ASN A 333 19.53 -19.34 6.55
C ASN A 333 18.43 -19.75 7.54
N PHE A 334 18.53 -20.96 8.09
CA PHE A 334 17.63 -21.49 9.13
C PHE A 334 18.35 -21.78 10.45
N VAL A 335 19.47 -21.09 10.73
CA VAL A 335 20.23 -21.28 11.97
C VAL A 335 19.34 -21.01 13.18
N ARG A 336 19.23 -21.99 14.09
CA ARG A 336 18.39 -21.95 15.30
C ARG A 336 16.89 -21.72 15.05
N THR A 337 16.41 -21.94 13.83
CA THR A 337 14.97 -21.97 13.56
C THR A 337 14.32 -23.12 14.31
N LYS A 338 13.18 -22.86 14.96
CA LYS A 338 12.39 -23.88 15.66
C LYS A 338 11.13 -24.19 14.85
N VAL A 339 10.75 -25.47 14.81
CA VAL A 339 9.49 -25.93 14.20
C VAL A 339 8.81 -26.85 15.20
N SER A 340 7.62 -26.47 15.67
CA SER A 340 6.91 -27.18 16.74
C SER A 340 5.74 -28.02 16.22
N ALA A 341 5.15 -27.67 15.07
CA ALA A 341 4.05 -28.44 14.50
C ALA A 341 4.56 -29.70 13.78
N SER A 342 4.20 -30.87 14.30
CA SER A 342 4.24 -32.13 13.55
C SER A 342 3.29 -32.00 12.36
N ARG A 343 3.81 -32.02 11.12
CA ARG A 343 3.00 -32.24 9.91
C ARG A 343 2.10 -33.45 10.18
N ARG A 344 0.78 -33.27 10.21
CA ARG A 344 -0.10 -34.42 9.98
C ARG A 344 0.27 -34.93 8.59
N THR A 345 0.92 -36.08 8.52
CA THR A 345 1.12 -36.80 7.27
C THR A 345 -0.21 -36.81 6.54
N PRO A 346 -0.33 -36.18 5.35
CA PRO A 346 -1.52 -36.34 4.55
C PRO A 346 -1.61 -37.83 4.27
N GLY A 347 -2.69 -38.48 4.69
CA GLY A 347 -3.05 -39.82 4.24
C GLY A 347 -3.48 -39.80 2.77
N GLY A 348 -2.63 -39.23 1.90
CA GLY A 348 -2.83 -39.18 0.46
C GLY A 348 -2.25 -40.42 -0.24
N LEU A 349 -2.38 -40.45 -1.56
CA LEU A 349 -1.96 -41.50 -2.51
C LEU A 349 -0.52 -42.04 -2.37
N GLN A 350 0.28 -41.55 -1.43
CA GLN A 350 1.63 -42.03 -1.08
C GLN A 350 1.67 -42.94 0.16
N SER A 351 0.54 -43.17 0.84
CA SER A 351 0.46 -44.17 1.90
C SER A 351 0.69 -45.57 1.29
N PRO A 352 1.70 -46.34 1.73
CA PRO A 352 1.91 -47.69 1.21
C PRO A 352 0.68 -48.57 1.40
N VAL A 353 -0.05 -48.39 2.51
CA VAL A 353 -1.32 -49.10 2.79
C VAL A 353 -2.40 -48.75 1.75
N PHE A 354 -2.52 -47.48 1.36
CA PHE A 354 -3.48 -47.02 0.37
C PHE A 354 -3.11 -47.50 -1.05
N LEU A 355 -1.82 -47.50 -1.39
CA LEU A 355 -1.30 -48.09 -2.63
C LEU A 355 -1.57 -49.60 -2.72
N TYR A 356 -1.36 -50.34 -1.63
CA TYR A 356 -1.68 -51.78 -1.59
C TYR A 356 -3.19 -52.04 -1.72
N ALA A 357 -4.03 -51.18 -1.14
CA ALA A 357 -5.48 -51.28 -1.28
C ALA A 357 -5.95 -51.05 -2.72
N ILE A 358 -5.41 -50.03 -3.41
CA ILE A 358 -5.69 -49.78 -4.84
C ILE A 358 -5.20 -50.95 -5.69
N ALA A 359 -3.97 -51.42 -5.49
CA ALA A 359 -3.42 -52.56 -6.22
C ALA A 359 -4.26 -53.83 -6.04
N GLY A 360 -4.70 -54.12 -4.81
CA GLY A 360 -5.59 -55.23 -4.51
C GLY A 360 -6.94 -55.11 -5.24
N ALA A 361 -7.56 -53.93 -5.24
CA ALA A 361 -8.82 -53.69 -5.94
C ALA A 361 -8.69 -53.88 -7.46
N VAL A 362 -7.59 -53.44 -8.07
CA VAL A 362 -7.31 -53.64 -9.51
C VAL A 362 -7.12 -55.12 -9.84
N VAL A 363 -6.41 -55.88 -9.00
CA VAL A 363 -6.24 -57.33 -9.20
C VAL A 363 -7.57 -58.06 -9.09
N ILE A 364 -8.39 -57.75 -8.08
CA ILE A 364 -9.72 -58.35 -7.92
C ILE A 364 -10.59 -58.03 -9.14
N PHE A 365 -10.57 -56.78 -9.61
CA PHE A 365 -11.31 -56.38 -10.81
C PHE A 365 -10.84 -57.14 -12.06
N MET A 366 -9.53 -57.27 -12.28
CA MET A 366 -8.98 -58.05 -13.39
C MET A 366 -9.40 -59.53 -13.33
N VAL A 367 -9.37 -60.15 -12.15
CA VAL A 367 -9.80 -61.54 -11.97
C VAL A 367 -11.30 -61.70 -12.27
N LEU A 368 -12.13 -60.80 -11.75
CA LEU A 368 -13.57 -60.81 -12.01
C LEU A 368 -13.89 -60.54 -13.49
N PHE A 369 -13.15 -59.64 -14.13
CA PHE A 369 -13.30 -59.32 -15.55
C PHE A 369 -12.92 -60.51 -16.43
N VAL A 370 -11.80 -61.19 -16.15
CA VAL A 370 -11.40 -62.42 -16.86
C VAL A 370 -12.43 -63.55 -16.64
N PHE A 371 -12.97 -63.66 -15.42
CA PHE A 371 -14.01 -64.64 -15.13
C PHE A 371 -15.31 -64.34 -15.88
N ALA A 372 -15.71 -63.07 -15.96
CA ALA A 372 -16.86 -62.62 -16.73
C ALA A 372 -16.69 -62.88 -18.24
N LEU A 373 -15.50 -62.61 -18.79
CA LEU A 373 -15.19 -62.91 -20.20
C LEU A 373 -15.22 -64.41 -20.49
N ARG A 374 -14.73 -65.26 -19.58
CA ARG A 374 -14.82 -66.73 -19.73
C ARG A 374 -16.25 -67.25 -19.65
N LYS A 375 -17.08 -66.66 -18.78
CA LYS A 375 -18.48 -67.05 -18.60
C LYS A 375 -19.38 -66.60 -19.76
N GLY A 376 -19.00 -65.55 -20.49
CA GLY A 376 -19.68 -65.10 -21.71
C GLY A 376 -19.25 -65.83 -22.99
N SER A 377 -18.30 -66.77 -22.91
CA SER A 377 -17.79 -67.56 -24.04
C SER A 377 -18.23 -69.03 -24.05
N GLN A 378 -19.16 -69.40 -23.16
CA GLN A 378 -19.97 -70.63 -23.23
C GLN A 378 -21.42 -70.24 -23.50
#